data_AF-A0A2S6S3Y2-F1
#
_entry.id   AF-A0A2S6S3Y2-F1
#
_cell.length_a   1.000
_cell.length_b   1.000
_cell.length_c   1.000
_cell.angle_alpha   90.00
_cell.angle_beta   90.00
_cell.angle_gamma   90.00
#
_symmetry.space_group_name_H-M   'P 1'
#
loop_
_entity.id
_entity.type
_entity.pdbx_description
1 polymer ?
#
loop_
_entity_poly.entity_id
_entity_poly.type
_entity_poly.pdbx_seq_one_letter_code
_entity_poly.pdbx_strand_id
1 'polypeptide(L)'
;MSNSFFKVSSERVKLFDEKFTNLKPGKTTQGTDRTWAVDIKSETDTSDLYVYQIKHEDLWYNIENTRFLSQKEKLEFQKKRLLDARKDIDDLEDFLLNNPSYGDQTTKEITASIRAEGVRDPLIISEDGVVWNGNRRLSVVRWLLKHEYDSKYEYVPVVRLPSLEYNELKDLEGRLQIKKLYKQDYGTIEIRCRVRQALDRDKWTIEKIKHSFGDRYKESELKIFVEEINVIDEYLQRVGREKDYEYIYTKGDKKKGGAEIFRTITAAIRREEKILKNNQKELSKIKTLYFQQVHQP
;
A
#
# COMPACT_ATOMS: atom_id res chain seq x y z
N MET A 1 -10.57 6.48 -21.31
CA MET A 1 -9.11 6.26 -21.45
C MET A 1 -8.82 4.87 -20.92
N SER A 2 -8.33 3.96 -21.76
CA SER A 2 -8.16 2.56 -21.36
C SER A 2 -6.99 2.42 -20.37
N ASN A 3 -7.22 1.63 -19.31
CA ASN A 3 -6.23 1.29 -18.28
C ASN A 3 -5.04 0.56 -18.91
N SER A 4 -3.93 1.28 -19.14
CA SER A 4 -2.66 0.72 -19.63
C SER A 4 -1.68 0.34 -18.51
N PHE A 5 -2.01 0.62 -17.25
CA PHE A 5 -1.08 0.49 -16.12
C PHE A 5 -0.87 -0.94 -15.61
N PHE A 6 -1.78 -1.87 -15.94
CA PHE A 6 -1.73 -3.28 -15.53
C PHE A 6 -2.15 -4.23 -16.67
N LYS A 7 -1.84 -3.89 -17.93
CA LYS A 7 -1.73 -4.99 -18.88
C LYS A 7 -0.46 -5.73 -18.48
N VAL A 8 -0.65 -6.79 -17.69
CA VAL A 8 0.21 -7.95 -17.65
C VAL A 8 0.66 -8.17 -19.09
N SER A 9 1.88 -7.74 -19.41
CA SER A 9 2.36 -7.90 -20.78
C SER A 9 2.50 -9.39 -20.94
N SER A 10 1.79 -9.98 -21.89
CA SER A 10 1.86 -11.41 -22.18
C SER A 10 3.31 -11.88 -22.37
N GLU A 11 4.21 -10.98 -22.79
CA GLU A 11 5.65 -11.19 -22.89
C GLU A 11 6.34 -11.43 -21.53
N ARG A 12 6.00 -10.67 -20.49
CA ARG A 12 6.61 -10.81 -19.16
C ARG A 12 6.11 -12.05 -18.43
N VAL A 13 4.84 -12.42 -18.63
CA VAL A 13 4.32 -13.70 -18.13
C VAL A 13 5.07 -14.86 -18.77
N LYS A 14 5.24 -14.84 -20.09
CA LYS A 14 6.04 -15.85 -20.80
C LYS A 14 7.48 -15.93 -20.28
N LEU A 15 8.13 -14.78 -20.09
CA LEU A 15 9.48 -14.72 -19.50
C LEU A 15 9.53 -15.41 -18.12
N PHE A 16 8.52 -15.15 -17.28
CA PHE A 16 8.43 -15.78 -15.96
C PHE A 16 8.06 -17.26 -16.05
N ASP A 17 7.20 -17.69 -16.98
CA ASP A 17 6.90 -19.11 -17.21
C ASP A 17 8.16 -19.89 -17.62
N GLU A 18 8.92 -19.37 -18.57
CA GLU A 18 10.19 -19.96 -19.02
C GLU A 18 11.21 -20.01 -17.88
N LYS A 19 11.31 -18.93 -17.09
CA LYS A 19 12.20 -18.87 -15.93
C LYS A 19 11.82 -19.92 -14.90
N PHE A 20 10.54 -20.00 -14.52
CA PHE A 20 10.07 -20.92 -13.48
C PHE A 20 10.10 -22.40 -13.91
N THR A 21 9.95 -22.69 -15.20
CA THR A 21 10.06 -24.07 -15.73
C THR A 21 11.43 -24.69 -15.43
N ASN A 22 12.48 -23.85 -15.40
CA ASN A 22 13.86 -24.30 -15.20
C ASN A 22 14.32 -24.20 -13.73
N LEU A 23 13.53 -23.57 -12.86
CA LEU A 23 13.88 -23.40 -11.46
C LEU A 23 13.48 -24.63 -10.64
N LYS A 24 14.36 -25.02 -9.72
CA LYS A 24 14.05 -26.01 -8.69
C LYS A 24 13.60 -25.29 -7.42
N PRO A 25 12.59 -25.81 -6.70
CA PRO A 25 12.26 -25.29 -5.39
C PRO A 25 13.48 -25.33 -4.47
N GLY A 26 13.58 -24.33 -3.58
CA GLY A 26 14.54 -24.36 -2.49
C GLY A 26 14.28 -25.57 -1.59
N LYS A 27 15.29 -26.00 -0.84
CA LYS A 27 15.18 -27.15 0.07
C LYS A 27 15.09 -26.70 1.53
N THR A 28 14.38 -27.47 2.35
CA THR A 28 14.40 -27.33 3.81
C THR A 28 15.68 -27.96 4.39
N THR A 29 15.93 -27.78 5.69
CA THR A 29 17.03 -28.46 6.40
C THR A 29 16.91 -29.98 6.37
N GLN A 30 15.71 -30.51 6.12
CA GLN A 30 15.41 -31.95 6.00
C GLN A 30 15.50 -32.45 4.54
N GLY A 31 15.88 -31.59 3.59
CA GLY A 31 16.03 -31.94 2.16
C GLY A 31 14.72 -32.00 1.36
N THR A 32 13.57 -31.72 1.98
CA THR A 32 12.28 -31.62 1.30
C THR A 32 12.14 -30.31 0.54
N ASP A 33 11.26 -30.27 -0.47
CA ASP A 33 10.95 -29.02 -1.16
C ASP A 33 10.33 -28.01 -0.19
N ARG A 34 10.86 -26.80 -0.22
CA ARG A 34 10.39 -25.70 0.60
C ARG A 34 9.10 -25.14 -0.01
N THR A 35 8.03 -25.15 0.77
CA THR A 35 6.76 -24.53 0.43
C THR A 35 6.44 -23.37 1.38
N TRP A 36 5.45 -22.57 1.00
CA TRP A 36 4.90 -21.50 1.81
C TRP A 36 3.38 -21.43 1.62
N ALA A 37 2.65 -21.46 2.72
CA ALA A 37 1.19 -21.36 2.70
C ALA A 37 0.73 -19.94 2.36
N VAL A 38 -0.19 -19.82 1.40
CA VAL A 38 -0.79 -18.55 0.98
C VAL A 38 -2.31 -18.68 0.89
N ASP A 39 -3.02 -17.75 1.54
CA ASP A 39 -4.48 -17.62 1.53
C ASP A 39 -4.96 -16.98 0.20
N ILE A 40 -4.89 -17.73 -0.91
CA ILE A 40 -5.13 -17.20 -2.26
C ILE A 40 -6.61 -16.88 -2.49
N LYS A 41 -7.54 -17.72 -2.01
CA LYS A 41 -8.98 -17.57 -2.28
C LYS A 41 -9.77 -17.10 -1.08
N SER A 42 -9.49 -17.60 0.11
CA SER A 42 -10.11 -17.18 1.37
C SER A 42 -9.14 -17.37 2.54
N GLU A 43 -9.49 -16.84 3.71
CA GLU A 43 -8.72 -17.07 4.95
C GLU A 43 -8.72 -18.53 5.42
N THR A 44 -9.61 -19.34 4.85
CA THR A 44 -9.78 -20.77 5.16
C THR A 44 -9.26 -21.68 4.06
N ASP A 45 -8.88 -21.14 2.91
CA ASP A 45 -8.38 -21.87 1.74
C ASP A 45 -6.92 -21.48 1.48
N THR A 46 -6.03 -22.17 2.17
CA THR A 46 -4.57 -22.00 2.07
C THR A 46 -3.99 -22.93 1.02
N SER A 47 -3.25 -22.37 0.07
CA SER A 47 -2.48 -23.12 -0.92
C SER A 47 -1.00 -23.11 -0.57
N ASP A 48 -0.38 -24.28 -0.51
CA ASP A 48 1.07 -24.41 -0.36
C ASP A 48 1.76 -24.21 -1.71
N LEU A 49 2.50 -23.11 -1.83
CA LEU A 49 3.25 -22.78 -3.03
C LEU A 49 4.74 -23.05 -2.83
N TYR A 50 5.40 -23.58 -3.86
CA TYR A 50 6.85 -23.77 -3.82
C TYR A 50 7.60 -22.44 -3.73
N VAL A 51 8.66 -22.44 -2.92
CA VAL A 51 9.57 -21.31 -2.76
C VAL A 51 10.76 -21.45 -3.70
N TYR A 52 10.96 -20.46 -4.56
CA TYR A 52 12.05 -20.41 -5.53
C TYR A 52 13.02 -19.29 -5.21
N GLN A 53 14.27 -19.40 -5.66
CA GLN A 53 15.25 -18.31 -5.61
C GLN A 53 15.27 -17.58 -6.94
N ILE A 54 15.02 -16.27 -6.93
CA ILE A 54 15.03 -15.42 -8.12
C ILE A 54 15.88 -14.20 -7.88
N LYS A 55 16.52 -13.69 -8.94
CA LYS A 55 17.31 -12.48 -8.82
C LYS A 55 16.43 -11.28 -8.47
N HIS A 56 16.86 -10.44 -7.54
CA HIS A 56 16.07 -9.27 -7.13
C HIS A 56 15.80 -8.29 -8.30
N GLU A 57 16.68 -8.26 -9.31
CA GLU A 57 16.59 -7.41 -10.50
C GLU A 57 15.41 -7.78 -11.41
N ASP A 58 15.01 -9.06 -11.40
CA ASP A 58 13.89 -9.54 -12.20
C ASP A 58 12.55 -9.05 -11.66
N LEU A 59 12.48 -8.59 -10.40
CA LEU A 59 11.23 -8.27 -9.71
C LEU A 59 10.87 -6.79 -9.83
N TRP A 60 9.57 -6.51 -9.90
CA TRP A 60 9.05 -5.15 -9.90
C TRP A 60 8.27 -4.85 -8.61
N TYR A 61 8.36 -3.61 -8.12
CA TYR A 61 7.54 -3.18 -6.99
C TYR A 61 6.07 -3.08 -7.39
N ASN A 62 5.18 -3.50 -6.49
CA ASN A 62 3.77 -3.12 -6.61
C ASN A 62 3.59 -1.65 -6.21
N ILE A 63 3.57 -0.77 -7.21
CA ILE A 63 3.34 0.68 -7.04
C ILE A 63 1.91 1.01 -6.62
N GLU A 64 0.98 0.07 -6.72
CA GLU A 64 -0.41 0.25 -6.29
C GLU A 64 -0.64 -0.22 -4.86
N ASN A 65 0.41 -0.62 -4.14
CA ASN A 65 0.25 -1.10 -2.78
C ASN A 65 -0.46 -0.04 -1.93
N THR A 66 -1.51 -0.45 -1.21
CA THR A 66 -2.31 0.43 -0.34
C THR A 66 -1.44 1.31 0.56
N ARG A 67 -0.33 0.75 1.03
CA ARG A 67 0.66 1.35 1.92
C ARG A 67 1.47 2.51 1.33
N PHE A 68 1.42 2.70 0.02
CA PHE A 68 2.15 3.71 -0.76
C PHE A 68 1.22 4.73 -1.43
N LEU A 69 -0.11 4.56 -1.35
CA LEU A 69 -1.03 5.34 -2.18
C LEU A 69 -0.94 6.85 -1.95
N SER A 70 -0.81 7.29 -0.69
CA SER A 70 -0.74 8.72 -0.37
C SER A 70 0.55 9.36 -0.91
N GLN A 71 1.69 8.68 -0.81
CA GLN A 71 2.97 9.18 -1.33
C GLN A 71 3.04 9.08 -2.86
N LYS A 72 2.45 8.04 -3.44
CA LYS A 72 2.26 7.97 -4.90
C LYS A 72 1.52 9.20 -5.40
N GLU A 73 0.37 9.55 -4.81
CA GLU A 73 -0.39 10.73 -5.21
C GLU A 73 0.44 12.02 -5.11
N LYS A 74 1.24 12.17 -4.03
CA LYS A 74 2.16 13.31 -3.85
C LYS A 74 3.22 13.37 -4.96
N LEU A 75 3.90 12.27 -5.23
CA LEU A 75 4.98 12.21 -6.22
C LEU A 75 4.45 12.41 -7.64
N GLU A 76 3.30 11.83 -7.99
CA GLU A 76 2.68 12.01 -9.30
C GLU A 76 2.25 13.46 -9.51
N PHE A 77 1.73 14.10 -8.47
CA PHE A 77 1.40 15.53 -8.49
C PHE A 77 2.66 16.40 -8.69
N GLN A 78 3.72 16.15 -7.93
CA GLN A 78 4.98 16.89 -8.04
C GLN A 78 5.67 16.71 -9.40
N LYS A 79 5.69 15.48 -9.92
CA LYS A 79 6.29 15.14 -11.22
C LYS A 79 5.39 15.47 -12.41
N LYS A 80 4.12 15.80 -12.18
CA LYS A 80 3.09 16.04 -13.21
C LYS A 80 2.95 14.90 -14.22
N ARG A 81 3.21 13.67 -13.76
CA ARG A 81 3.06 12.43 -14.53
C ARG A 81 2.86 11.25 -13.59
N LEU A 82 2.34 10.16 -14.13
CA LEU A 82 2.20 8.91 -13.39
C LEU A 82 3.57 8.27 -13.12
N LEU A 83 3.70 7.59 -11.98
CA LEU A 83 4.90 6.85 -11.62
C LEU A 83 5.03 5.58 -12.47
N ASP A 84 6.27 5.22 -12.81
CA ASP A 84 6.59 3.97 -13.51
C ASP A 84 7.49 3.12 -12.61
N ALA A 85 7.04 1.90 -12.30
CA ALA A 85 7.73 0.95 -11.43
C ALA A 85 9.17 0.62 -11.86
N ARG A 86 9.53 0.91 -13.12
CA ARG A 86 10.85 0.64 -13.71
C ARG A 86 11.73 1.87 -13.77
N LYS A 87 11.15 3.07 -13.82
CA LYS A 87 11.88 4.33 -14.00
C LYS A 87 12.05 5.09 -12.70
N ASP A 88 11.09 4.97 -11.79
CA ASP A 88 11.07 5.69 -10.51
C ASP A 88 11.52 4.79 -9.35
N ILE A 89 12.44 3.84 -9.59
CA ILE A 89 12.90 2.84 -8.60
C ILE A 89 13.49 3.51 -7.36
N ASP A 90 14.34 4.54 -7.54
CA ASP A 90 14.96 5.24 -6.41
C ASP A 90 13.91 5.92 -5.52
N ASP A 91 12.89 6.56 -6.10
CA ASP A 91 11.80 7.18 -5.34
C ASP A 91 10.97 6.12 -4.58
N LEU A 92 10.76 4.95 -5.20
CA LEU A 92 10.04 3.84 -4.58
C LEU A 92 10.84 3.21 -3.43
N GLU A 93 12.14 3.05 -3.60
CA GLU A 93 13.03 2.48 -2.57
C GLU A 93 13.20 3.44 -1.39
N ASP A 94 13.45 4.73 -1.65
CA ASP A 94 13.54 5.75 -0.61
C ASP A 94 12.28 5.74 0.26
N PHE A 95 11.11 5.71 -0.37
CA PHE A 95 9.85 5.60 0.32
C PHE A 95 9.74 4.33 1.18
N LEU A 96 10.03 3.16 0.61
CA LEU A 96 9.90 1.88 1.33
C LEU A 96 10.85 1.79 2.53
N LEU A 97 11.99 2.46 2.47
CA LEU A 97 13.00 2.48 3.53
C LEU A 97 12.70 3.52 4.61
N ASN A 98 12.20 4.70 4.22
CA ASN A 98 12.15 5.89 5.09
C ASN A 98 10.73 6.32 5.51
N ASN A 99 9.66 5.64 5.06
CA ASN A 99 8.30 6.08 5.37
C ASN A 99 7.98 6.06 6.90
N PRO A 100 7.62 7.22 7.49
CA PRO A 100 7.27 7.35 8.91
C PRO A 100 6.09 6.48 9.35
N SER A 101 5.12 6.22 8.46
CA SER A 101 3.95 5.36 8.74
C SER A 101 4.34 3.92 9.13
N TYR A 102 5.58 3.50 8.86
CA TYR A 102 6.07 2.17 9.24
C TYR A 102 7.04 2.16 10.42
N GLY A 103 7.41 3.32 10.96
CA GLY A 103 8.41 3.48 12.01
C GLY A 103 9.84 3.09 11.58
N ASP A 104 10.80 3.97 11.87
CA ASP A 104 12.24 3.77 11.59
C ASP A 104 12.79 2.48 12.22
N GLN A 105 12.22 2.08 13.35
CA GLN A 105 12.57 0.88 14.08
C GLN A 105 12.33 -0.39 13.23
N THR A 106 11.28 -0.40 12.41
CA THR A 106 10.92 -1.55 11.59
C THR A 106 11.86 -1.75 10.40
N THR A 107 12.40 -0.69 9.76
CA THR A 107 13.42 -0.86 8.70
C THR A 107 14.70 -1.43 9.29
N LYS A 108 15.13 -0.91 10.45
CA LYS A 108 16.32 -1.39 11.16
C LYS A 108 16.20 -2.86 11.56
N GLU A 109 15.05 -3.27 12.09
CA GLU A 109 14.78 -4.66 12.46
C GLU A 109 14.77 -5.59 11.24
N ILE A 110 14.10 -5.20 10.14
CA ILE A 110 14.10 -5.97 8.89
C ILE A 110 15.53 -6.09 8.35
N THR A 111 16.31 -5.00 8.39
CA THR A 111 17.70 -4.98 7.93
C THR A 111 18.57 -5.91 8.78
N ALA A 112 18.45 -5.85 10.10
CA ALA A 112 19.20 -6.72 11.01
C ALA A 112 18.84 -8.20 10.81
N SER A 113 17.55 -8.52 10.67
CA SER A 113 17.10 -9.89 10.39
C SER A 113 17.64 -10.40 9.05
N ILE A 114 17.55 -9.60 7.97
CA ILE A 114 18.05 -10.00 6.65
C ILE A 114 19.58 -10.17 6.67
N ARG A 115 20.32 -9.33 7.38
CA ARG A 115 21.78 -9.49 7.55
C ARG A 115 22.15 -10.78 8.25
N ALA A 116 21.43 -11.12 9.32
CA ALA A 116 21.74 -12.27 10.15
C ALA A 116 21.28 -13.60 9.54
N GLU A 117 20.13 -13.61 8.87
CA GLU A 117 19.39 -14.84 8.56
C GLU A 117 18.96 -14.93 7.08
N GLY A 118 19.21 -13.89 6.30
CA GLY A 118 18.63 -13.72 4.97
C GLY A 118 17.13 -13.44 5.01
N VAL A 119 16.49 -13.43 3.83
CA VAL A 119 15.05 -13.24 3.72
C VAL A 119 14.33 -14.53 4.13
N ARG A 120 13.85 -14.60 5.38
CA ARG A 120 13.12 -15.78 5.88
C ARG A 120 11.76 -15.96 5.23
N ASP A 121 10.92 -14.93 5.25
CA ASP A 121 9.61 -14.98 4.60
C ASP A 121 9.75 -14.69 3.10
N PRO A 122 9.35 -15.61 2.21
CA PRO A 122 9.41 -15.35 0.77
C PRO A 122 8.58 -14.13 0.38
N LEU A 123 8.98 -13.48 -0.71
CA LEU A 123 8.16 -12.47 -1.37
C LEU A 123 7.00 -13.17 -2.08
N ILE A 124 5.81 -12.59 -2.04
CA ILE A 124 4.66 -13.09 -2.82
C ILE A 124 4.59 -12.25 -4.09
N ILE A 125 4.73 -12.89 -5.24
CA ILE A 125 4.76 -12.23 -6.55
C ILE A 125 3.61 -12.70 -7.43
N SER A 126 3.09 -11.82 -8.28
CA SER A 126 2.17 -12.21 -9.35
C SER A 126 2.88 -13.04 -10.43
N GLU A 127 2.11 -13.57 -11.37
CA GLU A 127 2.63 -14.38 -12.47
C GLU A 127 3.69 -13.67 -13.31
N ASP A 128 3.69 -12.34 -13.37
CA ASP A 128 4.65 -11.50 -14.10
C ASP A 128 5.76 -10.89 -13.21
N GLY A 129 5.86 -11.30 -11.95
CA GLY A 129 6.95 -10.89 -11.06
C GLY A 129 6.78 -9.52 -10.41
N VAL A 130 5.56 -8.99 -10.32
CA VAL A 130 5.26 -7.83 -9.46
C VAL A 130 5.10 -8.30 -8.02
N VAL A 131 5.74 -7.61 -7.07
CA VAL A 131 5.76 -8.00 -5.65
C VAL A 131 4.51 -7.52 -4.94
N TRP A 132 3.56 -8.43 -4.68
CA TRP A 132 2.34 -8.15 -3.93
C TRP A 132 2.52 -8.19 -2.42
N ASN A 133 3.47 -8.99 -1.92
CA ASN A 133 3.90 -8.95 -0.52
C ASN A 133 5.42 -8.93 -0.40
N GLY A 134 5.92 -8.03 0.45
CA GLY A 134 7.33 -7.92 0.75
C GLY A 134 8.07 -6.83 -0.03
N ASN A 135 7.39 -5.83 -0.59
CA ASN A 135 8.01 -4.64 -1.21
C ASN A 135 9.17 -4.09 -0.37
N ARG A 136 8.94 -3.90 0.94
CA ARG A 136 9.98 -3.38 1.86
C ARG A 136 11.15 -4.34 2.04
N ARG A 137 10.91 -5.66 2.10
CA ARG A 137 11.99 -6.65 2.17
C ARG A 137 12.84 -6.60 0.91
N LEU A 138 12.21 -6.52 -0.27
CA LEU A 138 12.93 -6.36 -1.53
C LEU A 138 13.76 -5.07 -1.55
N SER A 139 13.20 -3.95 -1.08
CA SER A 139 13.92 -2.68 -0.99
C SER A 139 15.11 -2.74 -0.03
N VAL A 140 14.97 -3.37 1.15
CA VAL A 140 16.09 -3.59 2.06
C VAL A 140 17.16 -4.49 1.44
N VAL A 141 16.79 -5.55 0.73
CA VAL A 141 17.75 -6.42 0.01
C VAL A 141 18.54 -5.63 -1.02
N ARG A 142 17.87 -4.83 -1.85
CA ARG A 142 18.53 -4.00 -2.86
C ARG A 142 19.43 -2.95 -2.26
N TRP A 143 18.99 -2.32 -1.17
CA TRP A 143 19.79 -1.39 -0.40
C TRP A 143 21.03 -2.07 0.17
N LEU A 144 20.89 -3.25 0.78
CA LEU A 144 22.01 -4.03 1.31
C LEU A 144 23.00 -4.42 0.20
N LEU A 145 22.53 -4.91 -0.94
CA LEU A 145 23.41 -5.24 -2.07
C LEU A 145 24.18 -4.00 -2.56
N LYS A 146 23.52 -2.84 -2.68
CA LYS A 146 24.14 -1.59 -3.14
C LYS A 146 25.24 -1.07 -2.20
N HIS A 147 25.14 -1.36 -0.91
CA HIS A 147 26.07 -0.82 0.11
C HIS A 147 27.09 -1.84 0.61
N GLU A 148 26.73 -3.13 0.65
CA GLU A 148 27.58 -4.20 1.17
C GLU A 148 28.21 -5.05 0.05
N TYR A 149 27.67 -5.00 -1.18
CA TYR A 149 28.15 -5.74 -2.34
C TYR A 149 28.29 -7.26 -2.13
N ASP A 150 27.48 -7.81 -1.22
CA ASP A 150 27.46 -9.24 -0.90
C ASP A 150 26.50 -9.99 -1.83
N SER A 151 27.02 -10.98 -2.56
CA SER A 151 26.26 -11.77 -3.54
C SER A 151 25.09 -12.54 -2.92
N LYS A 152 25.06 -12.74 -1.59
CA LYS A 152 23.91 -13.38 -0.93
C LYS A 152 22.61 -12.58 -1.08
N TYR A 153 22.70 -11.28 -1.41
CA TYR A 153 21.56 -10.42 -1.66
C TYR A 153 21.13 -10.37 -3.14
N GLU A 154 21.87 -11.03 -4.04
CA GLU A 154 21.49 -11.09 -5.46
C GLU A 154 20.19 -11.87 -5.68
N TYR A 155 19.94 -12.88 -4.85
CA TYR A 155 18.78 -13.76 -4.95
C TYR A 155 17.86 -13.59 -3.75
N VAL A 156 16.56 -13.61 -4.01
CA VAL A 156 15.51 -13.56 -2.99
C VAL A 156 14.58 -14.76 -3.11
N PRO A 157 14.12 -15.32 -1.98
CA PRO A 157 13.09 -16.35 -1.98
C PRO A 157 11.75 -15.74 -2.36
N VAL A 158 11.05 -16.38 -3.29
CA VAL A 158 9.74 -15.95 -3.79
C VAL A 158 8.77 -17.12 -3.87
N VAL A 159 7.48 -16.83 -3.71
CA VAL A 159 6.38 -17.68 -4.17
C VAL A 159 5.62 -16.98 -5.27
N ARG A 160 5.38 -17.69 -6.37
CA ARG A 160 4.65 -17.19 -7.53
C ARG A 160 3.20 -17.58 -7.43
N LEU A 161 2.32 -16.58 -7.42
CA LEU A 161 0.88 -16.78 -7.46
C LEU A 161 0.47 -17.38 -8.82
N PRO A 162 -0.64 -18.13 -8.87
CA PRO A 162 -1.28 -18.46 -10.14
C PRO A 162 -1.74 -17.19 -10.86
N SER A 163 -2.22 -17.35 -12.10
CA SER A 163 -2.89 -16.26 -12.82
C SER A 163 -4.11 -15.81 -12.02
N LEU A 164 -4.13 -14.53 -11.64
CA LEU A 164 -5.17 -13.91 -10.84
C LEU A 164 -5.50 -12.57 -11.46
N GLU A 165 -6.79 -12.24 -11.52
CA GLU A 165 -7.25 -10.95 -11.95
C GLU A 165 -6.81 -9.86 -10.97
N TYR A 166 -6.67 -8.63 -11.45
CA TYR A 166 -6.25 -7.48 -10.62
C TYR A 166 -7.07 -7.34 -9.33
N ASN A 167 -8.36 -7.63 -9.40
CA ASN A 167 -9.25 -7.58 -8.25
C ASN A 167 -8.93 -8.67 -7.22
N GLU A 168 -8.64 -9.89 -7.66
CA GLU A 168 -8.27 -11.00 -6.78
C GLU A 168 -6.92 -10.74 -6.10
N LEU A 169 -5.97 -10.16 -6.83
CA LEU A 169 -4.70 -9.72 -6.27
C LEU A 169 -4.89 -8.63 -5.20
N LYS A 170 -5.84 -7.71 -5.40
CA LYS A 170 -6.17 -6.67 -4.41
C LYS A 170 -6.86 -7.23 -3.17
N ASP A 171 -7.72 -8.22 -3.32
CA ASP A 171 -8.35 -8.91 -2.19
C ASP A 171 -7.29 -9.69 -1.38
N LEU A 172 -6.35 -10.36 -2.07
CA LEU A 172 -5.19 -11.00 -1.45
C LEU A 172 -4.31 -9.98 -0.69
N GLU A 173 -4.00 -8.83 -1.29
CA GLU A 173 -3.27 -7.73 -0.64
C GLU A 173 -3.97 -7.30 0.65
N GLY A 174 -5.29 -7.11 0.61
CA GLY A 174 -6.12 -6.79 1.75
C GLY A 174 -5.94 -7.80 2.89
N ARG A 175 -6.20 -9.09 2.63
CA ARG A 175 -6.05 -10.16 3.63
C ARG A 175 -4.66 -10.23 4.23
N LEU A 176 -3.62 -10.17 3.41
CA LEU A 176 -2.22 -10.20 3.86
C LEU A 176 -1.87 -9.00 4.77
N GLN A 177 -2.48 -7.85 4.53
CA GLN A 177 -2.26 -6.65 5.34
C GLN A 177 -3.13 -6.62 6.61
N ILE A 178 -4.37 -7.11 6.56
CA ILE A 178 -5.30 -7.19 7.69
C ILE A 178 -4.72 -8.07 8.81
N LYS A 179 -4.17 -9.24 8.46
CA LYS A 179 -3.47 -10.11 9.43
C LYS A 179 -2.39 -9.37 10.23
N LYS A 180 -1.73 -8.36 9.63
CA LYS A 180 -0.72 -7.53 10.30
C LYS A 180 -1.29 -6.30 11.03
N LEU A 181 -2.44 -5.78 10.57
CA LEU A 181 -3.12 -4.59 11.13
C LEU A 181 -3.98 -4.88 12.37
N TYR A 182 -4.08 -6.13 12.83
CA TYR A 182 -4.74 -6.50 14.09
C TYR A 182 -4.10 -5.87 15.36
N LYS A 183 -3.01 -5.10 15.22
CA LYS A 183 -2.32 -4.41 16.31
C LYS A 183 -2.41 -2.88 16.33
N GLN A 184 -2.92 -2.25 15.26
CA GLN A 184 -3.05 -0.78 15.20
C GLN A 184 -4.47 -0.41 14.77
N ASP A 185 -5.34 -0.30 15.76
CA ASP A 185 -6.69 0.22 15.58
C ASP A 185 -6.60 1.72 15.33
N TYR A 186 -6.67 2.14 14.08
CA TYR A 186 -7.39 3.34 13.60
C TYR A 186 -7.23 3.41 12.08
N GLY A 187 -8.32 3.70 11.36
CA GLY A 187 -8.29 3.92 9.91
C GLY A 187 -7.30 5.03 9.58
N THR A 188 -6.22 4.71 8.86
CA THR A 188 -5.14 5.63 8.52
C THR A 188 -5.48 6.44 7.26
N ILE A 189 -4.65 7.41 6.88
CA ILE A 189 -4.86 8.15 5.62
C ILE A 189 -4.78 7.19 4.43
N GLU A 190 -3.89 6.20 4.48
CA GLU A 190 -3.71 5.18 3.44
C GLU A 190 -4.99 4.37 3.19
N ILE A 191 -5.73 4.01 4.25
CA ILE A 191 -7.01 3.31 4.11
C ILE A 191 -8.03 4.22 3.41
N ARG A 192 -8.08 5.50 3.74
CA ARG A 192 -9.01 6.45 3.08
C ARG A 192 -8.67 6.64 1.62
N CYS A 193 -7.39 6.82 1.28
CA CYS A 193 -6.90 6.84 -0.10
C CYS A 193 -7.29 5.57 -0.85
N ARG A 194 -7.14 4.39 -0.21
CA ARG A 194 -7.52 3.11 -0.81
C ARG A 194 -9.02 3.00 -1.08
N VAL A 195 -9.88 3.40 -0.15
CA VAL A 195 -11.33 3.38 -0.35
C VAL A 195 -11.73 4.30 -1.50
N ARG A 196 -11.18 5.52 -1.55
CA ARG A 196 -11.42 6.45 -2.67
C ARG A 196 -10.95 5.86 -4.00
N GLN A 197 -9.73 5.30 -4.04
CA GLN A 197 -9.20 4.65 -5.24
C GLN A 197 -10.09 3.50 -5.71
N ALA A 198 -10.57 2.67 -4.78
CA ALA A 198 -11.45 1.54 -5.10
C ALA A 198 -12.76 1.99 -5.75
N LEU A 199 -13.35 3.09 -5.25
CA LEU A 199 -14.58 3.67 -5.81
C LEU A 199 -14.33 4.37 -7.15
N ASP A 200 -13.36 5.28 -7.19
CA ASP A 200 -13.19 6.21 -8.30
C ASP A 200 -12.47 5.58 -9.48
N ARG A 201 -11.42 4.80 -9.23
CA ARG A 201 -10.60 4.19 -10.28
C ARG A 201 -11.02 2.76 -10.56
N ASP A 202 -11.10 1.93 -9.52
CA ASP A 202 -11.35 0.49 -9.69
C ASP A 202 -12.85 0.20 -9.91
N LYS A 203 -13.73 1.18 -9.67
CA LYS A 203 -15.19 1.09 -9.83
C LYS A 203 -15.83 -0.01 -8.99
N TRP A 204 -15.31 -0.26 -7.79
CA TRP A 204 -15.86 -1.25 -6.86
C TRP A 204 -17.09 -0.71 -6.15
N THR A 205 -17.98 -1.61 -5.73
CA THR A 205 -19.08 -1.26 -4.82
C THR A 205 -18.59 -1.18 -3.38
N ILE A 206 -19.34 -0.51 -2.50
CA ILE A 206 -18.99 -0.38 -1.08
C ILE A 206 -18.96 -1.76 -0.40
N GLU A 207 -19.87 -2.65 -0.77
CA GLU A 207 -19.97 -4.02 -0.27
C GLU A 207 -18.70 -4.81 -0.62
N LYS A 208 -18.23 -4.70 -1.87
CA LYS A 208 -16.97 -5.34 -2.29
C LYS A 208 -15.78 -4.80 -1.51
N ILE A 209 -15.71 -3.48 -1.32
CA ILE A 209 -14.64 -2.86 -0.55
C ILE A 209 -14.64 -3.40 0.89
N LYS A 210 -15.82 -3.48 1.51
CA LYS A 210 -15.99 -4.04 2.85
C LYS A 210 -15.47 -5.48 2.95
N HIS A 211 -15.82 -6.35 2.01
CA HIS A 211 -15.32 -7.73 1.99
C HIS A 211 -13.81 -7.82 1.76
N SER A 212 -13.24 -6.97 0.89
CA SER A 212 -11.79 -6.91 0.66
C SER A 212 -11.00 -6.51 1.92
N PHE A 213 -11.65 -5.79 2.84
CA PHE A 213 -11.12 -5.44 4.16
C PHE A 213 -11.47 -6.47 5.25
N GLY A 214 -11.89 -7.68 4.89
CA GLY A 214 -12.25 -8.75 5.83
C GLY A 214 -13.44 -8.38 6.71
N ASP A 215 -14.39 -7.62 6.17
CA ASP A 215 -15.60 -7.17 6.87
C ASP A 215 -15.35 -6.33 8.14
N ARG A 216 -14.14 -5.79 8.32
CA ARG A 216 -13.74 -4.99 9.49
C ARG A 216 -14.50 -3.66 9.63
N TYR A 217 -14.93 -3.08 8.51
CA TYR A 217 -15.57 -1.78 8.46
C TYR A 217 -17.02 -1.89 7.99
N LYS A 218 -17.91 -1.11 8.60
CA LYS A 218 -19.28 -0.94 8.12
C LYS A 218 -19.31 -0.06 6.88
N GLU A 219 -20.32 -0.24 6.03
CA GLU A 219 -20.50 0.60 4.84
C GLU A 219 -20.61 2.09 5.17
N SER A 220 -21.25 2.43 6.29
CA SER A 220 -21.35 3.81 6.76
C SER A 220 -19.98 4.40 7.11
N GLU A 221 -19.07 3.59 7.66
CA GLU A 221 -17.70 4.00 7.96
C GLU A 221 -16.88 4.21 6.69
N LEU A 222 -17.01 3.31 5.71
CA LEU A 222 -16.35 3.45 4.41
C LEU A 222 -16.78 4.73 3.68
N LYS A 223 -18.07 5.08 3.73
CA LYS A 223 -18.58 6.35 3.18
C LYS A 223 -17.96 7.55 3.90
N ILE A 224 -17.83 7.49 5.21
CA ILE A 224 -17.16 8.53 6.01
C ILE A 224 -15.67 8.65 5.63
N PHE A 225 -14.97 7.55 5.37
CA PHE A 225 -13.56 7.61 4.94
C PHE A 225 -13.36 8.40 3.64
N VAL A 226 -14.32 8.30 2.71
CA VAL A 226 -14.32 9.09 1.46
C VAL A 226 -14.58 10.57 1.77
N GLU A 227 -15.56 10.87 2.62
CA GLU A 227 -15.83 12.24 3.08
C GLU A 227 -14.57 12.85 3.74
N GLU A 228 -13.90 12.09 4.60
CA GLU A 228 -12.70 12.52 5.32
C GLU A 228 -11.53 12.84 4.39
N ILE A 229 -11.22 11.98 3.40
CA ILE A 229 -10.11 12.26 2.48
C ILE A 229 -10.39 13.44 1.55
N ASN A 230 -11.66 13.68 1.20
CA ASN A 230 -12.04 14.85 0.41
C ASN A 230 -11.88 16.14 1.22
N VAL A 231 -12.27 16.14 2.50
CA VAL A 231 -12.02 17.29 3.40
C VAL A 231 -10.53 17.53 3.62
N ILE A 232 -9.73 16.46 3.72
CA ILE A 232 -8.26 16.56 3.79
C ILE A 232 -7.70 17.22 2.52
N ASP A 233 -8.15 16.80 1.33
CA ASP A 233 -7.71 17.39 0.06
C ASP A 233 -8.05 18.87 -0.03
N GLU A 234 -9.26 19.27 0.37
CA GLU A 234 -9.66 20.69 0.44
C GLU A 234 -8.76 21.50 1.38
N TYR A 235 -8.42 20.94 2.55
CA TYR A 235 -7.51 21.58 3.49
C TYR A 235 -6.11 21.73 2.90
N LEU A 236 -5.55 20.64 2.36
CA LEU A 236 -4.22 20.61 1.77
C LEU A 236 -4.08 21.61 0.62
N GLN A 237 -5.09 21.69 -0.24
CA GLN A 237 -5.14 22.71 -1.29
C GLN A 237 -5.10 24.13 -0.70
N ARG A 238 -5.87 24.39 0.36
CA ARG A 238 -5.96 25.73 0.96
C ARG A 238 -4.66 26.20 1.62
N VAL A 239 -3.86 25.27 2.14
CA VAL A 239 -2.56 25.59 2.74
C VAL A 239 -1.39 25.46 1.75
N GLY A 240 -1.67 25.27 0.46
CA GLY A 240 -0.66 25.17 -0.59
C GLY A 240 0.18 23.89 -0.53
N ARG A 241 -0.38 22.80 0.02
CA ARG A 241 0.29 21.50 0.21
C ARG A 241 -0.52 20.37 -0.42
N GLU A 242 -1.02 20.59 -1.64
CA GLU A 242 -1.81 19.61 -2.38
C GLU A 242 -1.13 18.23 -2.38
N LYS A 243 -1.91 17.19 -2.03
CA LYS A 243 -1.48 15.78 -1.96
C LYS A 243 -0.37 15.47 -0.93
N ASP A 244 0.08 16.43 -0.13
CA ASP A 244 1.03 16.22 0.96
C ASP A 244 0.35 15.64 2.21
N TYR A 245 -0.13 14.40 2.11
CA TYR A 245 -0.85 13.73 3.20
C TYR A 245 -0.02 13.52 4.47
N GLU A 246 1.30 13.46 4.35
CA GLU A 246 2.21 13.36 5.48
C GLU A 246 2.13 14.59 6.40
N TYR A 247 1.91 15.76 5.82
CA TYR A 247 1.68 16.99 6.57
C TYR A 247 0.48 16.88 7.51
N ILE A 248 -0.53 16.05 7.20
CA ILE A 248 -1.65 15.82 8.10
C ILE A 248 -1.21 15.13 9.38
N TYR A 249 -0.26 14.19 9.33
CA TYR A 249 0.26 13.54 10.53
C TYR A 249 1.03 14.50 11.45
N THR A 250 1.51 15.64 10.93
CA THR A 250 2.10 16.72 11.74
C THR A 250 1.06 17.54 12.50
N LYS A 251 -0.24 17.33 12.23
CA LYS A 251 -1.33 18.04 12.89
C LYS A 251 -1.82 17.29 14.11
N GLY A 252 -2.13 18.05 15.15
CA GLY A 252 -2.59 17.54 16.43
C GLY A 252 -1.50 17.41 17.48
N ASP A 253 -1.83 16.74 18.57
CA ASP A 253 -0.96 16.59 19.72
C ASP A 253 -0.64 15.10 19.97
N LYS A 254 0.09 14.81 21.04
CA LYS A 254 0.44 13.43 21.44
C LYS A 254 -0.79 12.55 21.72
N LYS A 255 -1.98 13.13 21.91
CA LYS A 255 -3.21 12.42 22.26
C LYS A 255 -4.12 12.18 21.06
N LYS A 256 -4.08 13.06 20.05
CA LYS A 256 -4.88 12.97 18.83
C LYS A 256 -4.03 13.24 17.59
N GLY A 257 -3.76 12.18 16.83
CA GLY A 257 -3.08 12.29 15.54
C GLY A 257 -3.96 13.01 14.50
N GLY A 258 -3.34 13.61 13.49
CA GLY A 258 -4.06 14.45 12.53
C GLY A 258 -5.23 13.78 11.81
N ALA A 259 -5.16 12.47 11.55
CA ALA A 259 -6.30 11.72 10.99
C ALA A 259 -7.56 11.79 11.88
N GLU A 260 -7.41 11.82 13.21
CA GLU A 260 -8.52 11.94 14.17
C GLU A 260 -9.11 13.36 14.19
N ILE A 261 -8.26 14.38 14.01
CA ILE A 261 -8.69 15.77 13.87
C ILE A 261 -9.60 15.91 12.65
N PHE A 262 -9.17 15.38 11.51
CA PHE A 262 -9.96 15.44 10.29
C PHE A 262 -11.26 14.64 10.37
N ARG A 263 -11.28 13.51 11.09
CA ARG A 263 -12.54 12.82 11.43
C ARG A 263 -13.51 13.71 12.18
N THR A 264 -13.03 14.46 13.17
CA THR A 264 -13.84 15.39 13.96
C THR A 264 -14.36 16.55 13.11
N ILE A 265 -13.50 17.12 12.26
CA ILE A 265 -13.84 18.22 11.36
C ILE A 265 -14.86 17.78 10.32
N THR A 266 -14.68 16.62 9.70
CA THR A 266 -15.64 16.08 8.72
C THR A 266 -17.01 15.87 9.36
N ALA A 267 -17.06 15.32 10.58
CA ALA A 267 -18.31 15.17 11.31
C ALA A 267 -18.98 16.53 11.63
N ALA A 268 -18.20 17.56 11.96
CA ALA A 268 -18.70 18.91 12.20
C ALA A 268 -19.24 19.56 10.92
N ILE A 269 -18.46 19.53 9.83
CA ILE A 269 -18.88 20.02 8.49
C ILE A 269 -20.19 19.38 8.06
N ARG A 270 -20.33 18.05 8.25
CA ARG A 270 -21.56 17.32 7.89
C ARG A 270 -22.78 17.75 8.70
N ARG A 271 -22.60 18.14 9.97
CA ARG A 271 -23.69 18.71 10.78
C ARG A 271 -24.10 20.07 10.26
N GLU A 272 -23.12 20.93 9.95
CA GLU A 272 -23.34 22.27 9.43
C GLU A 272 -24.03 22.26 8.06
N GLU A 273 -23.62 21.36 7.16
CA GLU A 273 -24.23 21.19 5.84
C GLU A 273 -25.74 20.90 5.94
N LYS A 274 -26.14 20.06 6.90
CA LYS A 274 -27.56 19.76 7.17
C LYS A 274 -28.32 20.98 7.69
N ILE A 275 -27.73 21.74 8.61
CA ILE A 275 -28.33 22.94 9.19
C ILE A 275 -28.52 24.01 8.11
N LEU A 276 -27.51 24.20 7.28
CA LEU A 276 -27.48 25.20 6.21
C LEU A 276 -28.33 24.83 4.98
N LYS A 277 -28.99 23.67 4.98
CA LYS A 277 -29.78 23.15 3.84
C LYS A 277 -29.00 23.24 2.52
N ASN A 278 -27.72 22.85 2.54
CA ASN A 278 -26.79 22.87 1.41
C ASN A 278 -26.43 24.27 0.85
N ASN A 279 -26.53 25.34 1.65
CA ASN A 279 -25.99 26.65 1.26
C ASN A 279 -24.45 26.62 1.18
N GLN A 280 -23.94 26.37 -0.03
CA GLN A 280 -22.51 26.18 -0.30
C GLN A 280 -21.65 27.39 0.04
N LYS A 281 -22.18 28.62 -0.09
CA LYS A 281 -21.43 29.84 0.22
C LYS A 281 -21.13 29.96 1.71
N GLU A 282 -22.13 29.72 2.56
CA GLU A 282 -21.94 29.73 4.00
C GLU A 282 -21.15 28.52 4.48
N LEU A 283 -21.36 27.34 3.88
CA LEU A 283 -20.58 26.15 4.19
C LEU A 283 -19.08 26.34 3.91
N SER A 284 -18.72 27.02 2.82
CA SER A 284 -17.33 27.33 2.49
C SER A 284 -16.66 28.26 3.53
N LYS A 285 -17.41 29.23 4.08
CA LYS A 285 -16.92 30.07 5.19
C LYS A 285 -16.69 29.25 6.45
N ILE A 286 -17.63 28.36 6.79
CA ILE A 286 -17.49 27.46 7.94
C ILE A 286 -16.28 26.53 7.80
N LYS A 287 -16.11 25.91 6.63
CA LYS A 287 -14.91 25.09 6.33
C LYS A 287 -13.62 25.90 6.53
N THR A 288 -13.61 27.16 6.08
CA THR A 288 -12.47 28.07 6.29
C THR A 288 -12.14 28.23 7.78
N LEU A 289 -13.16 28.42 8.63
CA LEU A 289 -12.96 28.57 10.07
C LEU A 289 -12.38 27.29 10.69
N TYR A 290 -12.93 26.11 10.36
CA TYR A 290 -12.38 24.85 10.84
C TYR A 290 -10.93 24.63 10.38
N PHE A 291 -10.61 24.94 9.13
CA PHE A 291 -9.26 24.80 8.59
C PHE A 291 -8.26 25.75 9.24
N GLN A 292 -8.67 26.97 9.56
CA GLN A 292 -7.84 27.93 10.30
C GLN A 292 -7.47 27.42 11.69
N GLN A 293 -8.40 26.77 12.40
CA GLN A 293 -8.15 26.19 13.73
C GLN A 293 -7.08 25.09 13.71
N VAL A 294 -7.00 24.29 12.64
CA VAL A 294 -5.97 23.25 12.47
C VAL A 294 -4.61 23.84 12.07
N HIS A 295 -4.62 25.01 11.44
CA HIS A 295 -3.42 25.66 10.94
C HIS A 295 -2.76 26.60 11.95
N GLN A 296 -3.35 26.83 13.13
CA GLN A 296 -2.72 27.65 14.16
C GLN A 296 -1.40 26.98 14.63
N PRO A 297 -0.30 27.76 14.70
CA PRO A 297 1.06 27.26 14.91
C PRO A 297 1.28 26.58 16.27
#